data_AF-A0A7R9IVI4-F1
#
_entry.id   AF-A0A7R9IVI4-F1
#
_cell.length_a   1.000
_cell.length_b   1.000
_cell.length_c   1.000
_cell.angle_alpha   90.00
_cell.angle_beta   90.00
_cell.angle_gamma   90.00
#
_symmetry.space_group_name_H-M   'P 1'
#
loop_
_entity.id
_entity.type
_entity.pdbx_description
1 polymer ?
#
loop_
_entity_poly.entity_id
_entity_poly.type
_entity_poly.pdbx_seq_one_letter_code
_entity_poly.pdbx_strand_id
1 'polypeptide(L)'
;MWAQNWKNLADIVLPYPGKQSVDVTPEMLRQGYTPLRMFQLAEEFYTSMGMNPMPPEFWHHSMLEKPLGRDVVCRASAWDFCNHNDYRFKNYKQVYFFLPETNINFLLTMALDKIAYLPFAYVVDQWRWRLFSEEWKVEEMNSRWWDLRMRHQGIIPPISRSENDFDPAAKYHVVADMPYISEILSMGSSRSWSEIIHVMTKGRTDKLDSRPLLEYFQPLAMWLSVQNRDEKIVGWATNNEDS
;
A
#
# COMPACT_ATOMS: atom_id res chain seq x y z
N MET A 1 1.86 11.11 -6.92
CA MET A 1 1.53 12.27 -6.08
C MET A 1 2.36 12.29 -4.80
N TRP A 2 2.10 11.45 -3.80
CA TRP A 2 2.76 11.57 -2.49
C TRP A 2 4.11 10.86 -2.33
N ALA A 3 4.67 10.30 -3.41
CA ALA A 3 5.84 9.41 -3.38
C ALA A 3 5.71 8.27 -2.34
N GLN A 4 4.48 7.83 -2.07
CA GLN A 4 4.21 6.72 -1.14
C GLN A 4 4.60 5.36 -1.72
N ASN A 5 4.67 5.25 -3.04
CA ASN A 5 5.22 4.11 -3.73
C ASN A 5 5.87 4.61 -5.02
N TRP A 6 6.78 3.80 -5.54
CA TRP A 6 7.63 4.12 -6.68
C TRP A 6 7.38 3.17 -7.84
N LYS A 7 6.27 2.40 -7.81
CA LYS A 7 5.92 1.42 -8.85
C LYS A 7 5.90 2.03 -10.26
N ASN A 8 5.49 3.29 -10.38
CA ASN A 8 5.45 4.00 -11.65
C ASN A 8 6.83 4.43 -12.18
N LEU A 9 7.92 4.17 -11.45
CA LEU A 9 9.30 4.37 -11.92
C LEU A 9 9.91 3.09 -12.50
N ALA A 10 9.16 1.98 -12.54
CA ALA A 10 9.68 0.68 -12.97
C ALA A 10 10.29 0.73 -14.38
N ASP A 11 9.75 1.53 -15.29
CA ASP A 11 10.26 1.71 -16.64
C ASP A 11 11.70 2.23 -16.70
N ILE A 12 12.12 3.06 -15.74
CA ILE A 12 13.47 3.66 -15.71
C ILE A 12 14.44 2.96 -14.74
N VAL A 13 13.95 2.20 -13.75
CA VAL A 13 14.82 1.57 -12.72
C VAL A 13 14.99 0.06 -12.86
N LEU A 14 14.22 -0.60 -13.73
CA LEU A 14 14.30 -2.05 -13.87
C LEU A 14 15.66 -2.49 -14.47
N PRO A 15 16.39 -3.41 -13.83
CA PRO A 15 17.75 -3.76 -14.24
C PRO A 15 17.83 -4.55 -15.54
N TYR A 16 16.76 -5.25 -15.91
CA TYR A 16 16.70 -6.02 -17.16
C TYR A 16 15.56 -5.51 -18.03
N PRO A 17 15.78 -4.46 -18.84
CA PRO A 17 14.78 -3.93 -19.76
C PRO A 17 14.24 -5.02 -20.69
N GLY A 18 12.93 -5.00 -20.95
CA GLY A 18 12.26 -5.99 -21.81
C GLY A 18 11.98 -7.36 -21.16
N LYS A 19 12.51 -7.64 -19.97
CA LYS A 19 12.16 -8.85 -19.17
C LYS A 19 11.07 -8.53 -18.14
N GLN A 20 9.95 -8.00 -18.59
CA GLN A 20 8.84 -7.64 -17.69
C GLN A 20 8.11 -8.88 -17.17
N SER A 21 7.49 -8.75 -16.00
CA SER A 21 6.45 -9.69 -15.57
C SER A 21 5.41 -9.81 -16.67
N VAL A 22 4.94 -11.02 -16.94
CA VAL A 22 3.98 -11.26 -18.02
C VAL A 22 2.70 -10.47 -17.71
N ASP A 23 2.47 -9.41 -18.47
CA ASP A 23 1.19 -8.67 -18.47
C ASP A 23 0.16 -9.58 -19.13
N VAL A 24 -0.75 -10.12 -18.33
CA VAL A 24 -1.80 -10.99 -18.84
C VAL A 24 -3.03 -10.20 -19.26
N THR A 25 -3.04 -8.87 -19.12
CA THR A 25 -4.17 -8.01 -19.48
C THR A 25 -4.62 -8.18 -20.94
N PRO A 26 -3.71 -8.20 -21.95
CA PRO A 26 -4.12 -8.43 -23.34
C PRO A 26 -4.79 -9.80 -23.54
N GLU A 27 -4.30 -10.81 -22.85
CA GLU A 27 -4.82 -12.18 -22.94
C GLU A 27 -6.18 -12.31 -22.23
N MET A 28 -6.35 -11.66 -21.07
CA MET A 28 -7.64 -11.56 -20.38
C MET A 28 -8.68 -10.88 -21.25
N LEU A 29 -8.32 -9.78 -21.94
CA LEU A 29 -9.19 -9.11 -22.90
C LEU A 29 -9.53 -10.03 -24.09
N ARG A 30 -8.54 -10.75 -24.62
CA ARG A 30 -8.73 -11.74 -25.71
C ARG A 30 -9.70 -12.85 -25.32
N GLN A 31 -9.64 -13.30 -24.07
CA GLN A 31 -10.54 -14.32 -23.52
C GLN A 31 -11.90 -13.75 -23.06
N GLY A 32 -12.14 -12.44 -23.18
CA GLY A 32 -13.42 -11.81 -22.83
C GLY A 32 -13.66 -11.66 -21.33
N TYR A 33 -12.61 -11.48 -20.53
CA TYR A 33 -12.76 -11.26 -19.08
C TYR A 33 -13.46 -9.95 -18.79
N THR A 34 -14.46 -10.01 -17.90
CA THR A 34 -15.19 -8.85 -17.37
C THR A 34 -14.81 -8.61 -15.90
N PRO A 35 -15.05 -7.40 -15.35
CA PRO A 35 -14.90 -7.14 -13.92
C PRO A 35 -15.62 -8.19 -13.07
N LEU A 36 -16.88 -8.53 -13.43
CA LEU A 36 -17.63 -9.58 -12.77
C LEU A 36 -16.88 -10.93 -12.76
N ARG A 37 -16.33 -11.36 -13.90
CA ARG A 37 -15.58 -12.63 -13.99
C ARG A 37 -14.33 -12.60 -13.10
N MET A 38 -13.67 -11.46 -12.97
CA MET A 38 -12.50 -11.31 -12.11
C MET A 38 -12.86 -11.46 -10.62
N PHE A 39 -13.99 -10.91 -10.18
CA PHE A 39 -14.48 -11.12 -8.82
C PHE A 39 -14.90 -12.57 -8.57
N GLN A 40 -15.53 -13.23 -9.55
CA GLN A 40 -15.87 -14.65 -9.45
C GLN A 40 -14.62 -15.53 -9.33
N LEU A 41 -13.56 -15.24 -10.09
CA LEU A 41 -12.28 -15.95 -9.95
C LEU A 41 -11.64 -15.76 -8.56
N ALA A 42 -11.78 -14.57 -7.97
CA ALA A 42 -11.35 -14.35 -6.60
C ALA A 42 -12.18 -15.19 -5.61
N GLU A 43 -13.50 -15.27 -5.79
CA GLU A 43 -14.36 -16.16 -4.98
C GLU A 43 -13.97 -17.64 -5.15
N GLU A 44 -13.73 -18.09 -6.38
CA GLU A 44 -13.23 -19.46 -6.68
C GLU A 44 -11.93 -19.74 -5.91
N PHE A 45 -10.99 -18.78 -5.87
CA PHE A 45 -9.77 -18.89 -5.07
C PHE A 45 -10.06 -19.03 -3.56
N TYR A 46 -10.87 -18.15 -2.98
CA TYR A 46 -11.18 -18.20 -1.54
C TYR A 46 -11.96 -19.45 -1.13
N THR A 47 -12.94 -19.86 -1.93
CA THR A 47 -13.70 -21.09 -1.71
C THR A 47 -12.83 -22.34 -1.87
N SER A 48 -11.83 -22.34 -2.76
CA SER A 48 -10.85 -23.42 -2.85
C SER A 48 -10.01 -23.60 -1.58
N MET A 49 -9.86 -22.53 -0.78
CA MET A 49 -9.20 -22.56 0.54
C MET A 49 -10.16 -22.91 1.69
N GLY A 50 -11.41 -23.26 1.39
CA GLY A 50 -12.43 -23.61 2.38
C GLY A 50 -13.13 -22.41 3.03
N MET A 51 -13.03 -21.22 2.45
CA MET A 51 -13.81 -20.05 2.90
C MET A 51 -15.23 -20.07 2.33
N ASN A 52 -16.14 -19.32 2.96
CA ASN A 52 -17.51 -19.17 2.48
C ASN A 52 -17.55 -18.36 1.17
N PRO A 53 -18.46 -18.70 0.24
CA PRO A 53 -18.73 -17.86 -0.92
C PRO A 53 -19.37 -16.52 -0.49
N MET A 54 -19.35 -15.54 -1.38
CA MET A 54 -20.04 -14.26 -1.17
C MET A 54 -21.56 -14.45 -1.23
N PRO A 55 -22.33 -13.75 -0.37
CA PRO A 55 -23.78 -13.85 -0.38
C PRO A 55 -24.38 -13.29 -1.68
N PRO A 56 -25.57 -13.73 -2.11
CA PRO A 56 -26.24 -13.21 -3.31
C PRO A 56 -26.37 -11.67 -3.34
N GLU A 57 -26.61 -11.07 -2.17
CA GLU A 57 -26.73 -9.63 -1.95
C GLU A 57 -25.46 -8.88 -2.36
N PHE A 58 -24.27 -9.48 -2.13
CA PHE A 58 -23.00 -8.91 -2.54
C PHE A 58 -22.97 -8.67 -4.05
N TRP A 59 -23.37 -9.67 -4.84
CA TRP A 59 -23.35 -9.57 -6.29
C TRP A 59 -24.41 -8.60 -6.83
N HIS A 60 -25.55 -8.50 -6.15
CA HIS A 60 -26.64 -7.61 -6.57
C HIS A 60 -26.37 -6.15 -6.24
N HIS A 61 -25.76 -5.87 -5.08
CA HIS A 61 -25.61 -4.51 -4.56
C HIS A 61 -24.21 -3.90 -4.73
N SER A 62 -23.19 -4.69 -5.07
CA SER A 62 -21.83 -4.19 -5.28
C SER A 62 -21.71 -3.36 -6.55
N MET A 63 -20.84 -2.35 -6.51
CA MET A 63 -20.51 -1.51 -7.65
C MET A 63 -19.16 -1.96 -8.23
N LEU A 64 -19.22 -2.95 -9.11
CA LEU A 64 -18.04 -3.56 -9.76
C LEU A 64 -17.63 -2.83 -11.05
N GLU A 65 -18.49 -1.94 -11.54
CA GLU A 65 -18.27 -1.13 -12.74
C GLU A 65 -18.68 0.33 -12.50
N LYS A 66 -18.17 1.24 -13.33
CA LYS A 66 -18.49 2.67 -13.20
C LYS A 66 -19.93 2.90 -13.71
N PRO A 67 -20.83 3.45 -12.89
CA PRO A 67 -22.17 3.79 -13.36
C PRO A 67 -22.13 4.93 -14.38
N LEU A 68 -22.97 4.82 -15.41
CA LEU A 68 -23.15 5.87 -16.41
C LEU A 68 -23.87 7.09 -15.78
N GLY A 69 -23.37 8.29 -16.03
CA GLY A 69 -24.04 9.54 -15.65
C GLY A 69 -24.04 9.88 -14.15
N ARG A 70 -23.24 9.20 -13.33
CA ARG A 70 -23.11 9.51 -11.89
C ARG A 70 -21.67 9.73 -11.49
N ASP A 71 -21.42 10.82 -10.78
CA ASP A 71 -20.15 11.04 -10.10
C ASP A 71 -20.09 10.21 -8.82
N VAL A 72 -19.03 9.41 -8.71
CA VAL A 72 -18.81 8.47 -7.62
C VAL A 72 -17.34 8.55 -7.17
N VAL A 73 -17.10 8.32 -5.88
CA VAL A 73 -15.75 8.36 -5.32
C VAL A 73 -14.91 7.18 -5.85
N CYS A 74 -13.84 7.52 -6.59
CA CYS A 74 -12.96 6.61 -7.35
C CYS A 74 -11.90 5.90 -6.50
N ARG A 75 -12.33 5.26 -5.41
CA ARG A 75 -11.45 4.46 -4.54
C ARG A 75 -12.07 3.10 -4.27
N ALA A 76 -11.25 2.06 -4.44
CA ALA A 76 -11.58 0.71 -4.04
C ALA A 76 -11.86 0.65 -2.53
N SER A 77 -12.98 0.07 -2.14
CA SER A 77 -13.40 -0.04 -0.73
C SER A 77 -14.34 -1.22 -0.57
N ALA A 78 -14.19 -1.96 0.52
CA ALA A 78 -15.17 -2.95 0.99
C ALA A 78 -16.03 -2.33 2.10
N TRP A 79 -17.32 -2.66 2.13
CA TRP A 79 -18.31 -2.11 3.05
C TRP A 79 -19.03 -3.26 3.75
N ASP A 80 -19.03 -3.22 5.07
CA ASP A 80 -19.89 -4.03 5.93
C ASP A 80 -21.03 -3.13 6.42
N PHE A 81 -22.28 -3.52 6.15
CA PHE A 81 -23.47 -2.78 6.59
C PHE A 81 -23.93 -3.17 8.01
N CYS A 82 -23.12 -3.96 8.71
CA CYS A 82 -23.30 -4.34 10.12
C CYS A 82 -24.62 -5.07 10.42
N ASN A 83 -25.25 -5.66 9.40
CA ASN A 83 -26.49 -6.42 9.52
C ASN A 83 -26.29 -7.93 9.30
N HIS A 84 -25.03 -8.37 9.24
CA HIS A 84 -24.59 -9.76 9.01
C HIS A 84 -24.98 -10.38 7.67
N ASN A 85 -25.59 -9.62 6.75
CA ASN A 85 -26.09 -10.12 5.47
C ASN A 85 -25.56 -9.32 4.27
N ASP A 86 -25.41 -8.00 4.42
CA ASP A 86 -25.11 -7.08 3.33
C ASP A 86 -23.66 -6.60 3.39
N TYR A 87 -22.86 -7.17 2.50
CA TYR A 87 -21.48 -6.82 2.27
C TYR A 87 -21.35 -6.34 0.84
N ARG A 88 -20.61 -5.26 0.61
CA ARG A 88 -20.49 -4.68 -0.74
C ARG A 88 -19.07 -4.30 -1.07
N PHE A 89 -18.71 -4.47 -2.33
CA PHE A 89 -17.48 -3.94 -2.87
C PHE A 89 -17.76 -2.79 -3.84
N LYS A 90 -16.92 -1.76 -3.77
CA LYS A 90 -16.96 -0.63 -4.69
C LYS A 90 -15.60 -0.48 -5.33
N ASN A 91 -15.45 -0.89 -6.59
CA ASN A 91 -14.27 -0.62 -7.39
C ASN A 91 -14.63 -0.68 -8.87
N TYR A 92 -14.14 0.28 -9.64
CA TYR A 92 -14.35 0.34 -11.08
C TYR A 92 -13.07 0.77 -11.82
N LYS A 93 -11.92 0.70 -11.14
CA LYS A 93 -10.63 0.88 -11.82
C LYS A 93 -10.31 -0.36 -12.63
N GLN A 94 -9.73 -0.15 -13.80
CA GLN A 94 -9.16 -1.23 -14.59
C GLN A 94 -8.05 -1.89 -13.79
N VAL A 95 -8.18 -3.20 -13.58
CA VAL A 95 -7.21 -3.99 -12.82
C VAL A 95 -6.33 -4.71 -13.84
N TYR A 96 -5.03 -4.49 -13.72
CA TYR A 96 -4.01 -5.16 -14.51
C TYR A 96 -3.44 -6.32 -13.70
N PHE A 97 -3.29 -7.48 -14.32
CA PHE A 97 -2.73 -8.67 -13.70
C PHE A 97 -1.33 -8.95 -14.25
N PHE A 98 -0.42 -9.29 -13.35
CA PHE A 98 0.96 -9.64 -13.67
C PHE A 98 1.28 -10.97 -12.99
N LEU A 99 1.80 -11.94 -13.75
CA LEU A 99 2.25 -13.20 -13.17
C LEU A 99 3.63 -13.01 -12.51
N PRO A 100 3.82 -13.47 -11.27
CA PRO A 100 5.11 -13.45 -10.61
C PRO A 100 5.98 -14.59 -11.14
N GLU A 101 6.91 -14.29 -12.05
CA GLU A 101 8.12 -15.09 -12.18
C GLU A 101 9.11 -14.62 -11.11
N THR A 102 9.81 -15.54 -10.45
CA THR A 102 10.89 -15.22 -9.48
C THR A 102 12.10 -14.64 -10.20
N ASN A 103 11.99 -13.38 -10.62
CA ASN A 103 13.02 -12.59 -11.28
C ASN A 103 13.28 -11.32 -10.45
N ILE A 104 14.52 -10.83 -10.46
CA ILE A 104 14.94 -9.56 -9.83
C ILE A 104 14.03 -8.40 -10.27
N ASN A 105 13.59 -8.36 -11.53
CA ASN A 105 12.62 -7.35 -11.99
C ASN A 105 11.30 -7.38 -11.22
N PHE A 106 10.76 -8.58 -10.97
CA PHE A 106 9.52 -8.75 -10.21
C PHE A 106 9.73 -8.33 -8.76
N LEU A 107 10.80 -8.80 -8.11
CA LEU A 107 11.12 -8.42 -6.74
C LEU A 107 11.33 -6.91 -6.61
N LEU A 108 12.04 -6.27 -7.54
CA LEU A 108 12.23 -4.82 -7.53
C LEU A 108 10.90 -4.09 -7.70
N THR A 109 10.04 -4.53 -8.62
CA THR A 109 8.69 -3.97 -8.78
C THR A 109 7.88 -4.08 -7.49
N MET A 110 7.95 -5.22 -6.81
CA MET A 110 7.31 -5.42 -5.51
C MET A 110 7.93 -4.54 -4.42
N ALA A 111 9.24 -4.32 -4.43
CA ALA A 111 9.92 -3.46 -3.46
C ALA A 111 9.55 -1.98 -3.66
N LEU A 112 9.45 -1.52 -4.91
CA LEU A 112 8.99 -0.17 -5.25
C LEU A 112 7.56 0.09 -4.77
N ASP A 113 6.72 -0.95 -4.64
CA ASP A 113 5.37 -0.82 -4.07
C ASP A 113 5.34 -1.00 -2.55
N LYS A 114 5.98 -2.04 -2.02
CA LYS A 114 5.86 -2.45 -0.61
C LYS A 114 6.90 -1.81 0.28
N ILE A 115 8.17 -1.84 -0.11
CA ILE A 115 9.28 -1.34 0.72
C ILE A 115 9.31 0.19 0.73
N ALA A 116 9.16 0.83 -0.43
CA ALA A 116 9.11 2.30 -0.52
C ALA A 116 7.92 2.92 0.24
N TYR A 117 6.88 2.13 0.51
CA TYR A 117 5.68 2.56 1.22
C TYR A 117 5.80 2.57 2.74
N LEU A 118 6.61 1.67 3.31
CA LEU A 118 6.78 1.57 4.77
C LEU A 118 7.19 2.89 5.43
N PRO A 119 8.24 3.61 4.97
CA PRO A 119 8.59 4.88 5.59
C PRO A 119 7.51 5.95 5.40
N PHE A 120 6.77 5.93 4.29
CA PHE A 120 5.64 6.84 4.10
C PHE A 120 4.53 6.63 5.13
N ALA A 121 4.09 5.38 5.32
CA ALA A 121 3.05 5.05 6.29
C ALA A 121 3.49 5.41 7.72
N TYR A 122 4.75 5.11 8.05
CA TYR A 122 5.34 5.46 9.33
C TYR A 122 5.37 6.98 9.59
N VAL A 123 5.76 7.77 8.59
CA VAL A 123 5.76 9.25 8.67
C VAL A 123 4.37 9.79 8.96
N VAL A 124 3.34 9.30 8.28
CA VAL A 124 1.95 9.79 8.48
C VAL A 124 1.49 9.55 9.91
N ASP A 125 1.66 8.33 10.43
CA ASP A 125 1.19 7.99 11.76
C ASP A 125 2.04 8.65 12.86
N GLN A 126 3.37 8.77 12.68
CA GLN A 126 4.23 9.55 13.57
C GLN A 126 3.81 11.02 13.64
N TRP A 127 3.57 11.65 12.50
CA TRP A 127 3.17 13.05 12.41
C TRP A 127 1.83 13.28 13.13
N ARG A 128 0.82 12.43 12.87
CA ARG A 128 -0.49 12.51 13.53
C ARG A 128 -0.37 12.30 15.03
N TRP A 129 0.37 11.28 15.46
CA TRP A 129 0.55 10.99 16.88
C TRP A 129 1.11 12.21 17.62
N ARG A 130 2.22 12.78 17.15
CA ARG A 130 2.90 13.87 17.85
C ARG A 130 2.07 15.16 17.91
N LEU A 131 1.24 15.40 16.91
CA LEU A 131 0.26 16.48 16.96
C LEU A 131 -0.85 16.20 17.97
N PHE A 132 -1.43 15.00 17.95
CA PHE A 132 -2.52 14.63 18.86
C PHE A 132 -2.09 14.44 20.32
N SER A 133 -0.81 14.12 20.55
CA SER A 133 -0.23 14.08 21.90
C SER A 133 0.23 15.44 22.40
N GLU A 134 -0.01 16.51 21.64
CA GLU A 134 0.42 17.89 21.95
C GLU A 134 1.94 18.05 22.11
N GLU A 135 2.73 17.10 21.58
CA GLU A 135 4.19 17.21 21.54
C GLU A 135 4.60 18.28 20.52
N TRP A 136 3.90 18.32 19.38
CA TRP A 136 4.09 19.30 18.32
C TRP A 136 2.96 20.30 18.28
N LYS A 137 3.34 21.53 18.02
CA LYS A 137 2.44 22.66 17.89
C LYS A 137 1.81 22.69 16.51
N VAL A 138 0.56 23.15 16.45
CA VAL A 138 -0.19 23.32 15.21
C VAL A 138 0.52 24.32 14.29
N GLU A 139 1.20 25.31 14.86
CA GLU A 139 1.94 26.33 14.09
C GLU A 139 3.20 25.79 13.38
N GLU A 140 3.61 24.54 13.65
CA GLU A 140 4.79 23.90 13.05
C GLU A 140 4.40 22.70 12.17
N MET A 141 3.13 22.56 11.81
CA MET A 141 2.60 21.33 11.22
C MET A 141 3.28 20.94 9.89
N ASN A 142 3.62 21.93 9.06
CA ASN A 142 4.11 21.70 7.71
C ASN A 142 5.63 21.49 7.69
N SER A 143 6.38 22.27 8.48
CA SER A 143 7.82 22.05 8.69
C SER A 143 8.08 20.67 9.31
N ARG A 144 7.35 20.30 10.37
CA ARG A 144 7.47 18.98 11.00
C ARG A 144 7.12 17.81 10.08
N TRP A 145 6.17 18.02 9.16
CA TRP A 145 5.88 17.06 8.11
C TRP A 145 7.10 16.85 7.21
N TRP A 146 7.70 17.93 6.70
CA TRP A 146 8.85 17.84 5.81
C TRP A 146 10.12 17.33 6.53
N ASP A 147 10.31 17.64 7.81
CA ASP A 147 11.36 17.05 8.66
C ASP A 147 11.27 15.51 8.68
N LEU A 148 10.08 14.97 8.91
CA LEU A 148 9.86 13.52 8.92
C LEU A 148 10.04 12.90 7.54
N ARG A 149 9.57 13.58 6.50
CA ARG A 149 9.70 13.13 5.10
C ARG A 149 11.15 13.05 4.68
N MET A 150 11.95 14.06 5.00
CA MET A 150 13.38 14.05 4.74
C MET A 150 14.06 12.96 5.60
N ARG A 151 13.77 12.87 6.90
CA ARG A 151 14.39 11.89 7.80
C ARG A 151 14.12 10.43 7.43
N HIS A 152 12.90 10.09 7.02
CA HIS A 152 12.48 8.70 6.82
C HIS A 152 12.38 8.27 5.36
N GLN A 153 12.09 9.20 4.45
CA GLN A 153 11.94 8.91 3.02
C GLN A 153 13.05 9.50 2.15
N GLY A 154 13.86 10.43 2.67
CA GLY A 154 14.95 11.04 1.90
C GLY A 154 14.47 11.96 0.78
N ILE A 155 13.32 12.61 0.99
CA ILE A 155 12.71 13.52 0.02
C ILE A 155 12.47 14.89 0.62
N ILE A 156 12.69 15.90 -0.20
CA ILE A 156 12.48 17.32 0.12
C ILE A 156 11.35 17.89 -0.75
N PRO A 157 10.70 18.98 -0.34
CA PRO A 157 9.76 19.65 -1.21
C PRO A 157 10.51 20.28 -2.41
N PRO A 158 9.98 20.16 -3.65
CA PRO A 158 10.66 20.73 -4.83
C PRO A 158 10.60 22.27 -4.88
N ILE A 159 9.77 22.89 -4.04
CA ILE A 159 9.58 24.33 -3.90
C ILE A 159 9.53 24.62 -2.40
N SER A 160 10.17 25.71 -1.97
CA SER A 160 10.14 26.16 -0.57
C SER A 160 8.71 26.24 -0.03
N ARG A 161 8.51 25.75 1.19
CA ARG A 161 7.21 25.73 1.87
C ARG A 161 7.24 26.60 3.12
N SER A 162 6.05 26.99 3.55
CA SER A 162 5.83 27.74 4.77
C SER A 162 4.72 27.10 5.60
N GLU A 163 4.44 27.63 6.79
CA GLU A 163 3.31 27.19 7.61
C GLU A 163 1.97 27.75 7.12
N ASN A 164 1.96 28.60 6.09
CA ASN A 164 0.73 28.93 5.35
C ASN A 164 0.31 27.78 4.41
N ASP A 165 1.21 26.83 4.15
CA ASP A 165 0.90 25.60 3.41
C ASP A 165 0.45 24.49 4.36
N PHE A 166 -0.39 23.57 3.87
CA PHE A 166 -0.78 22.38 4.63
C PHE A 166 -0.73 21.11 3.76
N ASP A 167 0.49 20.70 3.39
CA ASP A 167 0.73 19.55 2.53
C ASP A 167 0.17 18.21 3.08
N PRO A 168 0.20 17.93 4.40
CA PRO A 168 -0.42 16.72 4.96
C PRO A 168 -1.90 16.58 4.58
N ALA A 169 -2.69 17.65 4.56
CA ALA A 169 -4.12 17.59 4.22
C ALA A 169 -4.38 17.27 2.74
N ALA A 170 -3.41 17.46 1.86
CA ALA A 170 -3.51 16.98 0.48
C ALA A 170 -3.53 15.44 0.42
N LYS A 171 -3.26 14.75 1.53
CA LYS A 171 -3.41 13.30 1.66
C LYS A 171 -4.77 12.94 2.26
N TYR A 172 -5.56 12.21 1.47
CA TYR A 172 -6.90 11.76 1.87
C TYR A 172 -7.00 11.15 3.27
N HIS A 173 -6.07 10.26 3.67
CA HIS A 173 -6.18 9.58 4.97
C HIS A 173 -6.01 10.54 6.15
N VAL A 174 -5.33 11.68 5.95
CA VAL A 174 -5.21 12.73 6.96
C VAL A 174 -6.55 13.45 7.11
N VAL A 175 -7.16 13.92 6.02
CA VAL A 175 -8.45 14.64 6.07
C VAL A 175 -9.65 13.75 6.38
N ALA A 176 -9.59 12.47 6.04
CA ALA A 176 -10.64 11.48 6.32
C ALA A 176 -10.46 10.80 7.70
N ASP A 177 -9.48 11.24 8.50
CA ASP A 177 -9.13 10.68 9.81
C ASP A 177 -8.92 9.14 9.81
N MET A 178 -8.52 8.58 8.66
CA MET A 178 -8.33 7.14 8.51
C MET A 178 -6.91 6.75 8.95
N PRO A 179 -6.75 5.98 10.03
CA PRO A 179 -5.42 5.51 10.46
C PRO A 179 -4.93 4.38 9.57
N TYR A 180 -3.63 4.37 9.28
CA TYR A 180 -3.01 3.32 8.48
C TYR A 180 -2.86 2.00 9.24
N ILE A 181 -2.61 2.07 10.55
CA ILE A 181 -2.48 0.89 11.41
C ILE A 181 -3.82 0.17 11.66
N SER A 182 -4.96 0.87 11.76
CA SER A 182 -6.24 0.19 12.07
C SER A 182 -6.76 -0.66 10.92
N GLU A 183 -6.42 -0.33 9.67
CA GLU A 183 -6.81 -1.08 8.48
C GLU A 183 -6.31 -2.54 8.57
N ILE A 184 -5.09 -2.74 9.08
CA ILE A 184 -4.45 -4.05 9.25
C ILE A 184 -5.08 -4.84 10.42
N LEU A 185 -5.55 -4.15 11.47
CA LEU A 185 -6.04 -4.76 12.72
C LEU A 185 -7.54 -5.06 12.72
N SER A 186 -8.28 -4.68 11.67
CA SER A 186 -9.75 -4.70 11.64
C SER A 186 -10.40 -6.09 11.46
N MET A 187 -9.61 -7.17 11.36
CA MET A 187 -10.15 -8.53 11.09
C MET A 187 -10.83 -9.23 12.29
N GLY A 188 -11.03 -8.54 13.42
CA GLY A 188 -11.83 -9.04 14.54
C GLY A 188 -11.32 -8.54 15.88
N SER A 189 -12.06 -7.63 16.52
CA SER A 189 -11.74 -7.08 17.85
C SER A 189 -12.11 -8.02 19.00
N SER A 190 -12.54 -9.25 18.72
CA SER A 190 -12.97 -10.22 19.72
C SER A 190 -11.82 -10.90 20.48
N ARG A 191 -10.59 -10.89 19.91
CA ARG A 191 -9.35 -11.37 20.54
C ARG A 191 -8.24 -10.34 20.34
N SER A 192 -7.23 -10.36 21.21
CA SER A 192 -6.08 -9.46 21.00
C SER A 192 -5.36 -9.84 19.70
N TRP A 193 -4.90 -8.84 18.95
CA TRP A 193 -4.16 -9.07 17.70
C TRP A 193 -2.92 -9.97 17.91
N SER A 194 -2.27 -9.88 19.08
CA SER A 194 -1.13 -10.72 19.44
C SER A 194 -1.49 -12.20 19.48
N GLU A 195 -2.67 -12.52 20.00
CA GLU A 195 -3.18 -13.88 20.07
C GLU A 195 -3.56 -14.41 18.68
N ILE A 196 -4.14 -13.55 17.83
CA ILE A 196 -4.41 -13.88 16.42
C ILE A 196 -3.10 -14.20 15.69
N ILE A 197 -2.07 -13.38 15.84
CA ILE A 197 -0.74 -13.60 15.25
C ILE A 197 -0.12 -14.91 15.78
N HIS A 198 -0.25 -15.20 17.07
CA HIS A 198 0.21 -16.45 17.65
C HIS A 198 -0.44 -17.67 17.00
N VAL A 199 -1.76 -17.64 16.82
CA VAL A 199 -2.50 -18.74 16.16
C VAL A 199 -2.12 -18.86 14.68
N MET A 200 -2.14 -17.74 13.93
CA MET A 200 -1.85 -17.73 12.49
C MET A 200 -0.43 -18.20 12.17
N THR A 201 0.54 -17.85 13.02
CA THR A 201 1.93 -18.28 12.87
C THR A 201 2.20 -19.67 13.45
N LYS A 202 1.16 -20.40 13.84
CA LYS A 202 1.24 -21.74 14.47
C LYS A 202 2.17 -21.75 15.69
N GLY A 203 2.06 -20.71 16.52
CA GLY A 203 2.79 -20.55 17.78
C GLY A 203 4.21 -19.99 17.64
N ARG A 204 4.65 -19.59 16.45
CA ARG A 204 6.03 -19.11 16.22
C ARG A 204 6.30 -17.73 16.82
N THR A 205 5.31 -16.84 16.82
CA THR A 205 5.43 -15.48 17.40
C THR A 205 4.06 -14.96 17.77
N ASP A 206 3.97 -14.17 18.84
CA ASP A 206 2.81 -13.37 19.25
C ASP A 206 3.02 -11.86 19.00
N LYS A 207 4.13 -11.51 18.35
CA LYS A 207 4.55 -10.15 18.03
C LYS A 207 4.72 -9.98 16.52
N LEU A 208 4.60 -8.73 16.07
CA LEU A 208 4.97 -8.35 14.71
C LEU A 208 6.45 -8.67 14.47
N ASP A 209 6.72 -9.29 13.33
CA ASP A 209 8.04 -9.77 12.93
C ASP A 209 8.31 -9.38 11.48
N SER A 210 9.41 -8.66 11.24
CA SER A 210 9.80 -8.23 9.90
C SER A 210 10.60 -9.30 9.15
N ARG A 211 11.04 -10.39 9.79
CA ARG A 211 11.86 -11.42 9.15
C ARG A 211 11.23 -12.01 7.88
N PRO A 212 9.94 -12.39 7.83
CA PRO A 212 9.35 -12.92 6.60
C PRO A 212 9.40 -11.94 5.42
N LEU A 213 9.27 -10.63 5.70
CA LEU A 213 9.40 -9.59 4.69
C LEU A 213 10.85 -9.50 4.18
N LEU A 214 11.82 -9.53 5.10
CA LEU A 214 13.25 -9.50 4.76
C LEU A 214 13.66 -10.75 3.97
N GLU A 215 13.18 -11.94 4.36
CA GLU A 215 13.41 -13.21 3.66
C GLU A 215 12.82 -13.17 2.24
N TYR A 216 11.60 -12.67 2.07
CA TYR A 216 10.97 -12.52 0.75
C TYR A 216 11.80 -11.64 -0.19
N PHE A 217 12.38 -10.54 0.31
CA PHE A 217 13.19 -9.61 -0.48
C PHE A 217 14.70 -9.93 -0.46
N GLN A 218 15.14 -11.00 0.22
CA GLN A 218 16.55 -11.33 0.38
C GLN A 218 17.32 -11.41 -0.96
N PRO A 219 16.80 -12.06 -2.02
CA PRO A 219 17.52 -12.12 -3.29
C PRO A 219 17.73 -10.73 -3.92
N LEU A 220 16.72 -9.85 -3.81
CA LEU A 220 16.82 -8.47 -4.27
C LEU A 220 17.81 -7.66 -3.42
N ALA A 221 17.76 -7.80 -2.10
CA ALA A 221 18.66 -7.10 -1.19
C ALA A 221 20.14 -7.46 -1.43
N MET A 222 20.41 -8.74 -1.69
CA MET A 222 21.75 -9.20 -2.08
C MET A 222 22.17 -8.60 -3.42
N TRP A 223 21.27 -8.60 -4.41
CA TRP A 223 21.54 -8.02 -5.73
C TRP A 223 21.82 -6.51 -5.65
N LEU A 224 21.00 -5.75 -4.90
CA LEU A 224 21.17 -4.31 -4.68
C LEU A 224 22.48 -3.98 -3.95
N SER A 225 22.87 -4.80 -2.96
CA SER A 225 24.15 -4.65 -2.27
C SER A 225 25.34 -4.76 -3.23
N VAL A 226 25.25 -5.61 -4.25
CA VAL A 226 26.28 -5.73 -5.28
C VAL A 226 26.27 -4.52 -6.22
N GLN A 227 25.10 -4.03 -6.63
CA GLN A 227 25.00 -2.86 -7.51
C GLN A 227 25.51 -1.58 -6.84
N ASN A 228 25.16 -1.39 -5.57
CA ASN A 228 25.50 -0.18 -4.82
C ASN A 228 26.88 -0.26 -4.16
N ARG A 229 27.68 -1.29 -4.44
CA ARG A 229 28.97 -1.53 -3.76
C ARG A 229 29.97 -0.39 -3.95
N ASP A 230 29.90 0.26 -5.11
CA ASP A 230 30.81 1.33 -5.54
C ASP A 230 30.22 2.73 -5.27
N GLU A 231 29.00 2.79 -4.73
CA GLU A 231 28.36 4.04 -4.32
C GLU A 231 29.02 4.59 -3.05
N LYS A 232 29.37 5.87 -3.08
CA LYS A 232 30.08 6.52 -1.97
C LYS A 232 29.20 6.73 -0.74
N ILE A 233 27.89 6.87 -0.94
CA ILE A 233 26.91 7.16 0.10
C ILE A 233 25.69 6.28 -0.15
N VAL A 234 25.32 5.47 0.84
CA VAL A 234 24.02 4.79 0.89
C VAL A 234 23.18 5.50 1.96
N GLY A 235 22.19 6.26 1.50
CA GLY A 235 21.43 7.21 2.32
C GLY A 235 21.52 8.61 1.75
N TRP A 236 21.15 9.61 2.55
CA TRP A 236 21.18 11.02 2.14
C TRP A 236 21.82 11.86 3.24
N ALA A 237 22.55 12.90 2.84
CA ALA A 237 23.05 13.90 3.76
C ALA A 237 21.91 14.84 4.14
N THR A 238 21.80 15.17 5.43
CA THR A 238 20.84 16.14 5.94
C THR A 238 21.62 17.40 6.29
N ASN A 239 21.76 18.34 5.36
CA ASN A 239 22.34 19.63 5.72
C ASN A 239 21.26 20.48 6.39
N ASN A 240 21.65 21.30 7.39
CA ASN A 240 20.72 22.20 8.09
C ASN A 240 20.14 23.33 7.19
N GLU A 241 20.50 23.36 5.91
CA GLU A 241 19.95 24.30 4.90
C GLU A 241 18.82 23.67 4.07
N ASP A 242 18.57 22.36 4.21
CA ASP A 242 17.55 21.61 3.45
C ASP A 242 16.18 21.53 4.18
N SER A 243 16.05 22.19 5.34
CA SER A 243 14.84 22.26 6.18
C SER A 243 14.19 23.64 6.14
#